data_AF-A0A9E2TQM4-F1
#
_entry.id   AF-A0A9E2TQM4-F1
#
_cell.length_a   1.000
_cell.length_b   1.000
_cell.length_c   1.000
_cell.angle_alpha   90.00
_cell.angle_beta   90.00
_cell.angle_gamma   90.00
#
_symmetry.space_group_name_H-M   'P 1'
#
loop_
_entity.id
_entity.type
_entity.pdbx_description
1 polymer ?
#
loop_
_entity_poly.entity_id
_entity_poly.type
_entity_poly.pdbx_seq_one_letter_code
_entity_poly.pdbx_strand_id
1 'polypeptide(L)' 'MNRLLQLFLNYGLVAAILVWAATVALMAYHLKESPWRWAFVLLALAGLGTVWVIFQIRKYVKRVTKEQREAGKAQ' A
#
# COMPACT_ATOMS: atom_id res chain seq x y z
N MET A 1 -24.41 -1.87 5.36
CA MET A 1 -23.01 -2.27 5.64
C MET A 1 -22.23 -1.04 6.07
N ASN A 2 -21.68 -1.01 7.29
CA ASN A 2 -21.09 0.21 7.86
C ASN A 2 -19.90 0.70 7.01
N ARG A 3 -19.84 2.00 6.72
CA ARG A 3 -18.79 2.62 5.87
C ARG A 3 -17.36 2.31 6.35
N LEU A 4 -17.17 2.18 7.66
CA LEU A 4 -15.90 1.78 8.29
C LEU A 4 -15.44 0.37 7.88
N LEU A 5 -16.35 -0.60 7.87
CA LEU A 5 -16.05 -1.98 7.46
C LEU A 5 -15.67 -2.05 5.99
N GLN A 6 -16.34 -1.28 5.13
CA GLN A 6 -15.97 -1.18 3.72
C GLN A 6 -14.59 -0.54 3.54
N LEU A 7 -14.29 0.55 4.25
CA LEU A 7 -12.97 1.17 4.24
C LEU A 7 -11.88 0.19 4.71
N PHE A 8 -12.14 -0.57 5.77
CA PHE A 8 -11.20 -1.56 6.28
C PHE A 8 -11.00 -2.73 5.32
N LEU A 9 -12.06 -3.28 4.72
CA LEU A 9 -11.93 -4.34 3.72
C LEU A 9 -11.20 -3.87 2.46
N ASN A 10 -11.43 -2.63 2.04
CA ASN A 10 -10.83 -2.09 0.83
C ASN A 10 -9.43 -1.51 1.07
N TYR A 11 -9.11 -0.94 2.22
CA TYR A 11 -7.84 -0.25 2.47
C TYR A 11 -7.05 -0.82 3.65
N GLY A 12 -7.56 -1.83 4.34
CA GLY A 12 -6.93 -2.42 5.53
C GLY A 12 -5.53 -2.93 5.29
N LEU A 13 -5.28 -3.58 4.15
CA LEU A 13 -3.93 -4.01 3.76
C LEU A 13 -2.97 -2.81 3.60
N VAL A 14 -3.43 -1.74 2.96
CA VAL A 14 -2.62 -0.52 2.77
C VAL A 14 -2.36 0.16 4.12
N ALA A 15 -3.37 0.27 4.97
CA ALA A 15 -3.25 0.83 6.31
C ALA A 15 -2.27 0.03 7.17
N ALA A 16 -2.32 -1.30 7.12
CA ALA A 16 -1.38 -2.16 7.85
C ALA A 16 0.08 -1.94 7.41
N ILE A 17 0.32 -1.84 6.09
CA ILE A 17 1.66 -1.55 5.55
C ILE A 17 2.15 -0.17 5.99
N LEU A 18 1.26 0.84 6.00
CA LEU A 18 1.61 2.19 6.45
C LEU A 18 1.96 2.23 7.94
N VAL A 19 1.18 1.55 8.78
CA VAL A 19 1.47 1.45 10.23
C VAL A 19 2.82 0.75 10.45
N TRP A 20 3.05 -0.37 9.76
CA TRP A 20 4.33 -1.08 9.83
C TRP A 20 5.51 -0.21 9.38
N ALA A 21 5.41 0.47 8.23
CA ALA A 21 6.46 1.34 7.72
C ALA A 21 6.75 2.51 8.68
N ALA A 22 5.72 3.07 9.31
CA ALA A 22 5.88 4.11 10.33
C ALA A 22 6.62 3.60 11.58
N THR A 23 6.31 2.40 12.06
CA THR A 23 7.02 1.78 13.20
C THR A 23 8.50 1.53 12.86
N VAL A 24 8.79 1.00 11.67
CA VAL A 24 10.16 0.77 11.19
C VAL A 24 10.93 2.09 11.06
N ALA A 25 10.28 3.14 10.55
CA ALA A 25 10.87 4.48 10.47
C ALA A 25 11.18 5.06 11.86
N LEU A 26 10.28 4.89 12.83
CA LEU A 26 10.54 5.29 14.23
C LEU A 26 11.74 4.56 14.82
N MET A 27 11.90 3.26 14.53
CA MET A 27 13.08 2.49 14.93
C MET A 27 14.37 3.06 14.35
N ALA A 28 14.34 3.55 13.10
CA ALA A 28 15.48 4.24 12.49
C ALA A 28 15.84 5.54 13.23
N TYR A 29 14.87 6.32 13.70
CA TYR A 29 15.14 7.55 14.46
C TYR A 29 15.84 7.32 15.79
N HIS A 30 15.57 6.19 16.46
CA HIS A 30 16.19 5.84 17.74
C HIS A 30 17.65 5.36 17.59
N LEU A 31 18.04 4.82 16.44
CA LEU A 31 19.38 4.29 16.18
C LEU A 31 20.30 5.38 15.58
N LYS A 32 20.61 6.42 16.36
CA LYS A 32 21.35 7.59 15.86
C LYS A 32 22.82 7.29 15.52
N GLU A 33 23.43 6.33 16.20
CA GLU A 33 24.87 6.01 16.12
C GLU A 33 25.20 4.73 15.33
N SER A 34 24.19 3.92 14.99
CA SER A 34 24.40 2.62 14.32
C SER A 34 24.28 2.73 12.79
N PRO A 35 25.24 2.20 12.00
CA PRO A 35 25.14 2.17 10.54
C PRO A 35 23.92 1.40 10.02
N TRP A 36 23.31 0.55 10.85
CA TRP A 36 22.06 -0.17 10.54
C TRP A 36 20.85 0.74 10.32
N ARG A 37 20.92 2.03 10.67
CA ARG A 37 19.86 3.00 10.43
C ARG A 37 19.42 3.04 8.96
N TRP A 38 20.36 2.95 8.02
CA TRP A 38 20.06 2.96 6.60
C TRP A 38 19.27 1.73 6.15
N ALA A 39 19.47 0.57 6.78
CA ALA A 39 18.68 -0.63 6.50
C ALA A 39 17.21 -0.42 6.90
N PHE A 40 16.95 0.19 8.06
CA PHE A 40 15.58 0.53 8.48
C PHE A 40 14.92 1.58 7.59
N VAL A 41 15.67 2.58 7.15
CA VAL A 41 15.17 3.58 6.18
C VAL A 41 14.81 2.92 4.85
N LEU A 42 15.67 2.05 4.32
CA LEU A 42 15.40 1.30 3.10
C LEU A 42 14.18 0.38 3.24
N LEU A 43 14.01 -0.27 4.40
CA LEU A 43 12.83 -1.09 4.70
C LEU A 43 11.54 -0.27 4.75
N ALA A 44 11.57 0.90 5.39
CA ALA A 44 10.42 1.81 5.41
C ALA A 44 10.06 2.29 3.98
N LEU A 45 11.07 2.64 3.18
CA LEU A 45 10.89 3.00 1.77
C LEU A 45 10.33 1.83 0.94
N ALA A 46 10.78 0.60 1.20
CA ALA A 46 10.23 -0.60 0.56
C ALA A 46 8.75 -0.81 0.91
N GLY A 47 8.36 -0.54 2.17
CA GLY A 47 6.95 -0.51 2.59
C GLY A 47 6.13 0.50 1.80
N LEU A 48 6.63 1.72 1.64
CA LEU A 48 5.97 2.75 0.82
C LEU A 48 5.89 2.36 -0.66
N GLY A 49 6.96 1.77 -1.21
CA GLY A 49 6.97 1.23 -2.57
C GLY A 49 5.90 0.17 -2.78
N THR A 50 5.68 -0.69 -1.79
CA THR A 50 4.63 -1.72 -1.83
C THR A 50 3.23 -1.09 -1.91
N VAL A 51 2.96 -0.04 -1.13
CA VAL A 51 1.70 0.71 -1.22
C VAL A 51 1.48 1.29 -2.61
N TRP A 52 2.53 1.84 -3.21
CA TRP A 52 2.46 2.40 -4.57
C TRP A 52 2.12 1.34 -5.63
N VAL A 53 2.76 0.16 -5.56
CA VAL A 53 2.47 -0.97 -6.47
C VAL A 53 1.02 -1.45 -6.30
N ILE A 54 0.53 -1.60 -5.07
CA ILE A 54 -0.87 -1.98 -4.81
C ILE A 54 -1.83 -0.99 -5.48
N PHE A 55 -1.52 0.31 -5.43
CA PHE A 55 -2.36 1.33 -6.06
C PHE A 55 -2.35 1.23 -7.60
N GLN A 56 -1.19 0.95 -8.20
CA GLN A 56 -1.08 0.72 -9.65
C GLN A 56 -1.88 -0.51 -10.08
N ILE A 57 -1.78 -1.62 -9.36
CA ILE A 57 -2.54 -2.85 -9.64
C ILE A 57 -4.04 -2.57 -9.56
N ARG A 58 -4.50 -1.87 -8.52
CA ARG A 58 -5.91 -1.47 -8.41
C ARG A 58 -6.38 -0.61 -9.57
N LYS A 59 -5.57 0.36 -9.99
CA LYS A 59 -5.87 1.21 -11.14
C LYS A 59 -5.91 0.42 -12.44
N TYR A 60 -5.02 -0.55 -12.60
CA TYR A 60 -4.99 -1.45 -13.76
C TYR A 60 -6.24 -2.33 -13.80
N VAL A 61 -6.53 -3.08 -12.74
CA VAL A 61 -7.70 -3.95 -12.64
C VAL A 61 -8.99 -3.16 -12.90
N LYS A 62 -9.14 -1.99 -12.29
CA LYS A 62 -10.33 -1.14 -12.50
C LYS A 62 -10.51 -0.71 -13.96
N ARG A 63 -9.42 -0.43 -14.68
CA ARG A 63 -9.45 -0.11 -16.12
C ARG A 63 -9.87 -1.32 -16.95
N VAL A 64 -9.23 -2.46 -16.73
CA VAL A 64 -9.53 -3.72 -17.43
C VAL A 64 -10.99 -4.14 -17.20
N THR A 65 -11.49 -4.09 -15.96
CA THR A 65 -12.90 -4.41 -15.67
C THR A 65 -13.87 -3.49 -16.39
N LYS A 66 -13.52 -2.22 -16.58
CA LYS A 66 -14.36 -1.25 -17.30
C LYS A 66 -14.39 -1.56 -18.80
N GLU A 67 -13.24 -1.83 -19.40
CA GLU A 67 -13.11 -2.21 -20.82
C GLU A 67 -13.85 -3.52 -21.13
N GLN A 68 -13.71 -4.54 -20.28
CA GLN A 68 -14.43 -5.81 -20.40
C GLN A 68 -15.96 -5.62 -20.31
N ARG A 69 -16.42 -4.70 -19.43
CA ARG A 69 -17.84 -4.38 -19.28
C ARG A 69 -18.41 -3.60 -20.47
N GLU A 70 -17.58 -2.85 -21.19
CA GLU A 70 -17.98 -2.13 -22.40
C GLU A 70 -17.98 -3.06 -23.62
N ALA A 71 -16.99 -3.95 -23.74
CA ALA A 71 -16.94 -4.99 -24.78
C ALA A 71 -18.11 -5.98 -24.68
N GLY A 72 -18.46 -6.45 -23.48
CA GLY A 72 -19.59 -7.35 -23.27
C GLY A 72 -20.98 -6.69 -23.35
N LYS A 73 -21.06 -5.36 -23.51
CA LYS A 73 -22.31 -4.64 -23.81
C LYS A 73 -22.48 -4.34 -25.30
N ALA A 74 -21.41 -4.50 -26.09
CA ALA A 74 -21.41 -4.32 -27.53
C ALA A 74 -21.63 -5.65 -28.29
N GLN A 75 -21.78 -6.76 -27.56
CA GLN A 75 -22.16 -8.08 -28.03
C GLN A 75 -23.57 -8.42 -27.53
#